data_AF-G6AVD7-F1
#
_entry.id   AF-G6AVD7-F1
#
_cell.length_a   1.000
_cell.length_b   1.000
_cell.length_c   1.000
_cell.angle_alpha   90.00
_cell.angle_beta   90.00
_cell.angle_gamma   90.00
#
_symmetry.space_group_name_H-M   'P 1'
#
loop_
_entity.id
_entity.type
_entity.pdbx_description
1 polymer ?
#
loop_
_entity_poly.entity_id
_entity_poly.type
_entity_poly.pdbx_seq_one_letter_code
_entity_poly.pdbx_strand_id
1 'polypeptide(L)'
;MKQNINQLIFSRIAPQKKLKAIEKLTSSELWATPETITRIVKETGERIGKSRNKRLYISRDRQQGNNWNSTVVAVELYKGTLYLDIYFQMDSTDTNLSVPFSTFFSKGEYRGKHITTNRYGDEEPHYFRYDEDDKKMVLKSILLEYVYTKYESKLKGNGKQESN
;
A
#
# COMPACT_ATOMS: atom_id res chain seq x y z
N MET A 1 2.38 6.57 -25.88
CA MET A 1 1.74 5.27 -25.59
C MET A 1 1.74 5.10 -24.07
N LYS A 2 0.58 5.20 -23.41
CA LYS A 2 0.47 5.05 -21.94
C LYS A 2 0.84 3.63 -21.56
N GLN A 3 1.89 3.44 -20.75
CA GLN A 3 2.27 2.11 -20.28
C GLN A 3 1.28 1.64 -19.22
N ASN A 4 0.59 0.52 -19.48
CA ASN A 4 -0.33 -0.07 -18.52
C ASN A 4 0.47 -0.70 -17.36
N ILE A 5 0.38 -0.10 -16.17
CA ILE A 5 1.14 -0.55 -15.00
C ILE A 5 0.83 -2.01 -14.61
N ASN A 6 -0.41 -2.47 -14.83
CA ASN A 6 -0.86 -3.84 -14.55
C ASN A 6 -0.09 -4.90 -15.35
N GLN A 7 0.44 -4.55 -16.52
CA GLN A 7 1.28 -5.43 -17.32
C GLN A 7 2.77 -5.16 -17.11
N LEU A 8 3.15 -3.88 -17.07
CA LEU A 8 4.54 -3.45 -16.96
C LEU A 8 5.21 -4.02 -15.71
N ILE A 9 4.51 -4.01 -14.57
CA ILE A 9 5.05 -4.40 -13.28
C ILE A 9 5.50 -5.88 -13.26
N PHE A 10 4.83 -6.75 -14.02
CA PHE A 10 5.15 -8.18 -14.12
C PHE A 10 6.00 -8.55 -15.34
N SER A 11 6.32 -7.58 -16.20
CA SER A 11 7.13 -7.81 -17.39
C SER A 11 8.60 -8.14 -17.05
N ARG A 12 9.35 -8.61 -18.05
CA ARG A 12 10.77 -8.98 -17.91
C ARG A 12 11.74 -7.78 -17.93
N ILE A 13 11.25 -6.55 -17.96
CA ILE A 13 12.12 -5.37 -17.96
C ILE A 13 12.91 -5.26 -16.66
N ALA A 14 14.05 -4.58 -16.70
CA ALA A 14 14.92 -4.38 -15.54
C ALA A 14 14.17 -3.72 -14.36
N PRO A 15 14.40 -4.14 -13.10
CA PRO A 15 13.73 -3.57 -11.93
C PRO A 15 13.84 -2.05 -11.83
N GLN A 16 15.02 -1.49 -12.13
CA GLN A 16 15.25 -0.05 -12.19
C GLN A 16 14.35 0.67 -13.19
N LYS A 17 14.04 0.04 -14.34
CA LYS A 17 13.08 0.60 -15.32
C LYS A 17 11.64 0.55 -14.79
N LYS A 18 11.29 -0.46 -13.96
CA LYS A 18 9.98 -0.52 -13.30
C LYS A 18 9.80 0.61 -12.29
N LEU A 19 10.81 0.85 -11.44
CA LEU A 19 10.80 1.96 -10.47
C LEU A 19 10.62 3.30 -11.18
N LYS A 20 11.45 3.60 -12.18
CA LYS A 20 11.34 4.83 -12.99
C LYS A 20 9.99 4.97 -13.67
N ALA A 21 9.37 3.86 -14.11
CA ALA A 21 8.04 3.90 -14.70
C ALA A 21 6.99 4.28 -13.65
N ILE A 22 7.00 3.64 -12.46
CA ILE A 22 6.09 3.96 -11.36
C ILE A 22 6.25 5.41 -10.90
N GLU A 23 7.48 5.90 -10.77
CA GLU A 23 7.77 7.26 -10.34
C GLU A 23 7.20 8.32 -11.28
N LYS A 24 7.25 8.05 -12.59
CA LYS A 24 6.78 8.93 -13.66
C LYS A 24 5.27 8.89 -13.90
N LEU A 25 4.55 7.91 -13.34
CA LEU A 25 3.09 7.86 -13.50
C LEU A 25 2.48 9.10 -12.87
N THR A 26 1.69 9.83 -13.67
CA THR A 26 0.86 10.91 -13.15
C THR A 26 -0.30 10.33 -12.35
N SER A 27 -0.91 11.16 -11.51
CA SER A 27 -2.13 10.81 -10.77
C SER A 27 -3.24 10.25 -11.66
N SER A 28 -3.33 10.67 -12.93
CA SER A 28 -4.32 10.21 -13.89
C SER A 28 -4.03 8.83 -14.52
N GLU A 29 -2.80 8.33 -14.38
CA GLU A 29 -2.32 7.11 -15.04
C GLU A 29 -2.09 5.97 -14.05
N LEU A 30 -2.08 6.28 -12.75
CA LEU A 30 -1.85 5.34 -11.69
C LEU A 30 -3.14 4.59 -11.37
N TRP A 31 -3.37 3.49 -12.09
CA TRP A 31 -4.49 2.58 -11.87
C TRP A 31 -4.02 1.13 -11.85
N ALA A 32 -4.01 0.52 -10.67
CA ALA A 32 -3.73 -0.91 -10.49
C ALA A 32 -5.00 -1.64 -10.08
N THR A 33 -5.33 -2.73 -10.77
CA THR A 33 -6.55 -3.49 -10.49
C THR A 33 -6.41 -4.35 -9.22
N PRO A 34 -7.51 -4.75 -8.59
CA PRO A 34 -7.48 -5.70 -7.48
C PRO A 34 -6.73 -7.00 -7.80
N GLU A 35 -6.76 -7.47 -9.05
CA GLU A 35 -6.02 -8.66 -9.50
C GLU A 35 -4.51 -8.42 -9.48
N THR A 36 -4.07 -7.24 -9.94
CA THR A 36 -2.67 -6.82 -9.86
C THR A 36 -2.19 -6.78 -8.41
N ILE A 37 -2.95 -6.15 -7.52
CA ILE A 37 -2.60 -6.08 -6.09
C ILE A 37 -2.64 -7.46 -5.45
N THR A 38 -3.62 -8.30 -5.79
CA THR A 38 -3.68 -9.69 -5.32
C THR A 38 -2.44 -10.47 -5.73
N ARG A 39 -1.99 -10.32 -6.98
CA ARG A 39 -0.77 -10.97 -7.47
C ARG A 39 0.47 -10.47 -6.73
N ILE A 40 0.58 -9.15 -6.51
CA ILE A 40 1.65 -8.55 -5.70
C ILE A 40 1.71 -9.21 -4.32
N VAL A 41 0.62 -9.20 -3.58
CA VAL A 41 0.57 -9.77 -2.22
C VAL A 41 0.85 -11.28 -2.24
N LYS A 42 0.40 -12.01 -3.27
CA LYS A 42 0.73 -13.43 -3.44
C LYS A 42 2.22 -13.67 -3.68
N GLU A 43 2.89 -12.84 -4.47
CA GLU A 43 4.29 -13.01 -4.84
C GLU A 43 5.28 -12.55 -3.76
N THR A 44 4.97 -11.50 -3.01
CA THR A 44 5.90 -10.86 -2.06
C THR A 44 5.39 -10.80 -0.62
N GLY A 45 4.10 -11.02 -0.38
CA GLY A 45 3.54 -11.01 0.96
C GLY A 45 3.98 -12.24 1.78
N GLU A 46 4.23 -11.99 3.06
CA GLU A 46 4.55 -12.98 4.08
C GLU A 46 3.29 -13.72 4.53
N ARG A 47 3.41 -14.99 4.93
CA ARG A 47 2.27 -15.75 5.44
C ARG A 47 1.88 -15.27 6.83
N ILE A 48 0.58 -15.12 7.07
CA ILE A 48 0.06 -14.83 8.41
C ILE A 48 -0.15 -16.15 9.16
N GLY A 49 0.73 -16.41 10.12
CA GLY A 49 0.74 -17.65 10.89
C GLY A 49 0.82 -18.90 10.00
N LYS A 50 0.00 -19.91 10.30
CA LYS A 50 -0.09 -21.15 9.50
C LYS A 50 -1.07 -21.07 8.32
N SER A 51 -1.70 -19.91 8.08
CA SER A 51 -2.75 -19.75 7.07
C SER A 51 -2.20 -19.59 5.64
N ARG A 52 -3.09 -19.56 4.65
CA ARG A 52 -2.76 -19.12 3.27
C ARG A 52 -2.89 -17.61 3.09
N ASN A 53 -3.33 -16.89 4.12
CA ASN A 53 -3.42 -15.44 4.09
C ASN A 53 -2.01 -14.86 4.02
N LYS A 54 -1.89 -13.75 3.31
CA LYS A 54 -0.62 -13.09 3.10
C LYS A 54 -0.72 -11.61 3.40
N ARG A 55 0.36 -11.04 3.92
CA ARG A 55 0.48 -9.60 4.18
C ARG A 55 1.76 -9.07 3.56
N LEU A 56 1.63 -8.01 2.78
CA LEU A 56 2.76 -7.21 2.32
C LEU A 56 2.86 -5.98 3.21
N TYR A 57 3.86 -5.95 4.10
CA TYR A 57 4.18 -4.75 4.86
C TYR A 57 4.87 -3.72 3.96
N ILE A 58 4.48 -2.46 4.10
CA ILE A 58 5.10 -1.34 3.40
C ILE A 58 6.21 -0.79 4.29
N SER A 59 7.42 -0.66 3.74
CA SER A 59 8.55 -0.11 4.49
C SER A 59 8.30 1.35 4.86
N ARG A 60 8.76 1.75 6.05
CA ARG A 60 8.44 3.08 6.64
C ARG A 60 8.72 4.26 5.70
N ASP A 61 9.82 4.21 4.96
CA ASP A 61 10.24 5.23 3.99
C ASP A 61 9.32 5.33 2.76
N ARG A 62 8.52 4.30 2.49
CA ARG A 62 7.56 4.24 1.39
C ARG A 62 6.12 4.34 1.83
N GLN A 63 5.82 4.27 3.12
CA GLN A 63 4.46 4.41 3.62
C GLN A 63 3.87 5.75 3.18
N GLN A 64 2.58 5.74 2.88
CA GLN A 64 1.83 6.92 2.46
C GLN A 64 0.54 6.98 3.27
N GLY A 65 0.16 8.19 3.63
CA GLY A 65 -0.95 8.48 4.51
C GLY A 65 -1.74 9.67 4.01
N ASN A 66 -2.54 10.25 4.91
CA ASN A 66 -3.28 11.48 4.65
C ASN A 66 -2.52 12.76 5.07
N ASN A 67 -1.20 12.64 5.30
CA ASN A 67 -0.34 13.71 5.79
C ASN A 67 -0.79 14.36 7.11
N TRP A 68 -1.62 13.67 7.89
CA TRP A 68 -2.09 14.18 9.18
C TRP A 68 -2.02 13.13 10.27
N ASN A 69 -2.93 12.17 10.27
CA ASN A 69 -3.18 11.30 11.41
C ASN A 69 -3.35 9.83 11.03
N SER A 70 -3.22 9.48 9.74
CA SER A 70 -3.31 8.08 9.33
C SER A 70 -2.34 7.73 8.20
N THR A 71 -1.90 6.48 8.21
CA THR A 71 -0.90 5.94 7.27
C THR A 71 -1.25 4.51 6.90
N VAL A 72 -1.18 4.17 5.61
CA VAL A 72 -1.33 2.77 5.16
C VAL A 72 -0.01 2.04 5.37
N VAL A 73 -0.04 1.00 6.20
CA VAL A 73 1.16 0.27 6.64
C VAL A 73 1.31 -1.10 5.99
N ALA A 74 0.22 -1.70 5.51
CA ALA A 74 0.27 -2.98 4.82
C ALA A 74 -0.94 -3.20 3.89
N VAL A 75 -0.79 -4.19 3.00
CA VAL A 75 -1.89 -4.78 2.24
C VAL A 75 -1.99 -6.26 2.61
N GLU A 76 -3.18 -6.71 2.99
CA GLU A 76 -3.45 -8.08 3.37
C GLU A 76 -4.39 -8.76 2.37
N LEU A 77 -4.06 -10.00 2.00
CA LEU A 77 -4.93 -10.93 1.31
C LEU A 77 -5.46 -11.94 2.32
N TYR A 78 -6.68 -11.71 2.81
CA TYR A 78 -7.35 -12.55 3.79
C TYR A 78 -8.50 -13.32 3.14
N LYS A 79 -8.43 -14.66 3.14
CA LYS A 79 -9.44 -15.56 2.54
C LYS A 79 -9.86 -15.14 1.11
N GLY A 80 -8.90 -14.64 0.31
CA GLY A 80 -9.14 -14.22 -1.07
C GLY A 80 -9.60 -12.77 -1.25
N THR A 81 -9.81 -12.02 -0.16
CA THR A 81 -10.21 -10.61 -0.19
C THR A 81 -9.06 -9.70 0.24
N LEU A 82 -8.89 -8.57 -0.45
CA LEU A 82 -7.86 -7.59 -0.13
C LEU A 82 -8.34 -6.59 0.92
N TYR A 83 -7.46 -6.31 1.88
CA TYR A 83 -7.63 -5.29 2.91
C TYR A 83 -6.39 -4.41 2.98
N LEU A 84 -6.59 -3.15 3.35
CA LEU A 84 -5.52 -2.25 3.77
C LEU A 84 -5.45 -2.26 5.30
N ASP A 85 -4.25 -2.35 5.82
CA ASP A 85 -3.96 -2.10 7.23
C ASP A 85 -3.57 -0.63 7.36
N ILE A 86 -4.37 0.14 8.10
CA ILE A 86 -4.23 1.60 8.25
C ILE A 86 -3.90 1.89 9.71
N TYR A 87 -2.69 2.36 9.96
CA TYR A 87 -2.34 2.98 11.23
C TYR A 87 -3.07 4.31 11.36
N PHE A 88 -3.70 4.52 12.51
CA PHE A 88 -4.48 5.69 12.83
C PHE A 88 -4.09 6.22 14.21
N GLN A 89 -3.51 7.42 14.22
CA GLN A 89 -3.11 8.14 15.41
C GLN A 89 -4.25 9.06 15.86
N MET A 90 -4.72 8.88 17.09
CA MET A 90 -5.70 9.75 17.75
C MET A 90 -5.00 10.50 18.89
N ASP A 91 -5.66 11.50 19.46
CA ASP A 91 -5.05 12.40 20.45
C ASP A 91 -4.47 11.67 21.68
N SER A 92 -5.05 10.54 22.07
CA SER A 92 -4.68 9.81 23.29
C SER A 92 -4.19 8.38 23.05
N THR A 93 -4.31 7.84 21.83
CA THR A 93 -3.93 6.47 21.52
C THR A 93 -3.82 6.23 20.02
N ASP A 94 -3.10 5.16 19.67
CA ASP A 94 -2.94 4.70 18.30
C ASP A 94 -3.68 3.39 18.10
N THR A 95 -4.19 3.18 16.89
CA THR A 95 -4.83 1.92 16.52
C THR A 95 -4.51 1.54 15.07
N ASN A 96 -4.84 0.31 14.71
CA ASN A 96 -4.80 -0.15 13.32
C ASN A 96 -6.21 -0.56 12.88
N LEU A 97 -6.59 -0.14 11.68
CA LEU A 97 -7.86 -0.44 11.08
C LEU A 97 -7.65 -1.30 9.84
N SER A 98 -8.39 -2.40 9.74
CA SER A 98 -8.45 -3.22 8.53
C SER A 98 -9.64 -2.80 7.68
N VAL A 99 -9.37 -2.27 6.49
CA VAL A 99 -10.39 -1.71 5.60
C VAL A 99 -10.39 -2.48 4.28
N PRO A 100 -11.55 -2.90 3.74
CA PRO A 100 -11.60 -3.54 2.43
C PRO A 100 -10.99 -2.65 1.34
N PHE A 101 -10.08 -3.21 0.54
CA PHE A 101 -9.38 -2.48 -0.52
C PHE A 101 -10.34 -1.79 -1.49
N SER A 102 -11.43 -2.47 -1.87
CA SER A 102 -12.46 -1.93 -2.76
C SER A 102 -13.22 -0.74 -2.16
N THR A 103 -13.40 -0.71 -0.83
CA THR A 103 -14.05 0.40 -0.14
C THR A 103 -13.12 1.60 -0.11
N PHE A 104 -11.86 1.41 0.26
CA PHE A 104 -10.86 2.48 0.27
C PHE A 104 -10.66 3.10 -1.12
N PHE A 105 -10.52 2.30 -2.16
CA PHE A 105 -10.30 2.75 -3.54
C PHE A 105 -11.59 3.00 -4.35
N SER A 106 -12.75 3.05 -3.69
CA SER A 106 -13.98 3.52 -4.34
C SER A 106 -13.85 4.98 -4.77
N LYS A 107 -14.58 5.37 -5.83
CA LYS A 107 -14.58 6.73 -6.38
C LYS A 107 -14.98 7.76 -5.31
N GLY A 108 -14.25 8.86 -5.24
CA GLY A 108 -14.43 9.94 -4.28
C GLY A 108 -13.46 9.83 -3.11
N GLU A 109 -13.70 10.61 -2.05
CA GLU A 109 -12.93 10.54 -0.81
C GLU A 109 -13.22 9.23 -0.06
N TYR A 110 -12.22 8.67 0.61
CA TYR A 110 -12.46 7.67 1.65
C TYR A 110 -12.50 8.36 3.01
N ARG A 111 -13.50 8.03 3.83
CA ARG A 111 -13.66 8.55 5.19
C ARG A 111 -13.66 7.38 6.16
N GLY A 112 -12.61 7.28 6.97
CA GLY A 112 -12.51 6.31 8.05
C GLY A 112 -13.08 6.87 9.34
N LYS A 113 -13.61 5.97 10.17
CA LYS A 113 -14.14 6.27 11.50
C LYS A 113 -13.67 5.20 12.47
N HIS A 114 -13.18 5.61 13.64
CA HIS A 114 -12.99 4.75 14.80
C HIS A 114 -13.77 5.34 15.97
N ILE A 115 -14.40 4.49 16.79
CA ILE A 115 -15.14 4.95 17.97
C ILE A 115 -14.39 4.42 19.18
N THR A 116 -14.00 5.33 20.07
CA THR A 116 -13.49 5.01 21.39
C THR A 116 -14.56 5.27 22.43
N THR A 117 -14.43 4.68 23.61
CA THR A 117 -15.31 4.96 24.74
C THR A 117 -14.49 5.63 25.84
N ASN A 118 -14.93 6.77 26.33
CA ASN A 118 -14.22 7.49 27.38
C ASN A 118 -14.50 6.88 28.78
N ARG A 119 -13.86 7.42 29.82
CA ARG A 119 -14.00 6.93 31.21
C ARG A 119 -15.43 7.05 31.78
N TYR A 120 -16.30 7.83 31.16
CA TYR A 120 -17.69 8.02 31.54
C TYR A 120 -18.65 7.12 30.76
N GLY A 121 -18.15 6.36 29.79
CA GLY A 121 -18.96 5.49 28.94
C GLY A 121 -19.46 6.15 27.66
N ASP A 122 -19.09 7.40 27.38
CA ASP A 122 -19.54 8.10 26.17
C ASP A 122 -18.71 7.66 24.95
N GLU A 123 -19.37 7.51 23.80
CA GLU A 123 -18.74 7.25 22.52
C GLU A 123 -18.09 8.52 21.95
N GLU A 124 -16.81 8.43 21.62
CA GLU A 124 -16.03 9.49 21.00
C GLU A 124 -15.60 9.05 19.60
N PRO A 125 -16.20 9.63 18.54
CA PRO A 125 -15.85 9.28 17.17
C PRO A 125 -14.62 10.05 16.70
N HIS A 126 -13.65 9.32 16.15
CA HIS A 126 -12.42 9.83 15.56
C HIS A 126 -12.40 9.55 14.07
N TYR A 127 -11.97 10.54 13.28
CA TYR A 127 -12.07 10.50 11.83
C TYR A 127 -10.73 10.73 11.16
N PHE A 128 -10.58 10.12 9.99
CA PHE A 128 -9.53 10.42 9.04
C PHE A 128 -10.08 10.31 7.63
N ARG A 129 -9.44 10.98 6.69
CA ARG A 129 -9.86 11.07 5.30
C ARG A 129 -8.67 10.85 4.39
N TYR A 130 -8.93 10.22 3.25
CA TYR A 130 -8.03 10.17 2.10
C TYR A 130 -8.76 10.74 0.90
N ASP A 131 -8.20 11.79 0.31
CA ASP A 131 -8.68 12.25 -0.99
C ASP A 131 -8.15 11.36 -2.13
N GLU A 132 -8.53 11.71 -3.37
CA GLU A 132 -8.14 10.93 -4.55
C GLU A 132 -6.62 10.93 -4.79
N ASP A 133 -5.91 11.98 -4.39
CA ASP A 133 -4.45 12.05 -4.56
C ASP A 133 -3.73 11.27 -3.46
N ASP A 134 -4.22 11.32 -2.22
CA ASP A 134 -3.72 10.44 -1.13
C ASP A 134 -3.86 8.96 -1.53
N LYS A 135 -5.02 8.56 -2.06
CA LYS A 135 -5.27 7.19 -2.52
C LYS A 135 -4.25 6.77 -3.58
N LYS A 136 -3.96 7.63 -4.56
CA LYS A 136 -2.95 7.34 -5.60
C LYS A 136 -1.57 7.20 -5.00
N MET A 137 -1.19 8.05 -4.05
CA MET A 137 0.10 7.92 -3.37
C MET A 137 0.21 6.60 -2.61
N VAL A 138 -0.85 6.16 -1.94
CA VAL A 138 -0.93 4.82 -1.33
C VAL A 138 -0.75 3.73 -2.39
N LEU A 139 -1.41 3.83 -3.54
CA LEU A 139 -1.29 2.82 -4.59
C LEU A 139 0.12 2.79 -5.20
N LYS A 140 0.74 3.96 -5.39
CA LYS A 140 2.13 4.11 -5.84
C LYS A 140 3.09 3.45 -4.84
N SER A 141 2.87 3.67 -3.55
CA SER A 141 3.62 3.05 -2.47
C SER A 141 3.58 1.52 -2.53
N ILE A 142 2.39 0.92 -2.71
CA ILE A 142 2.23 -0.54 -2.83
C ILE A 142 3.00 -1.10 -4.04
N LEU A 143 2.95 -0.41 -5.18
CA LEU A 143 3.67 -0.80 -6.39
C LEU A 143 5.19 -0.72 -6.20
N LEU A 144 5.68 0.34 -5.56
CA LEU A 144 7.11 0.49 -5.24
C LEU A 144 7.55 -0.61 -4.28
N GLU A 145 6.78 -0.86 -3.21
CA GLU A 145 7.07 -1.91 -2.24
C GLU A 145 7.24 -3.26 -2.95
N TYR A 146 6.31 -3.64 -3.83
CA TYR A 146 6.44 -4.87 -4.61
C TYR A 146 7.77 -4.97 -5.35
N VAL A 147 8.20 -3.91 -6.04
CA VAL A 147 9.46 -3.94 -6.82
C VAL A 147 10.66 -4.07 -5.90
N TYR A 148 10.69 -3.33 -4.79
CA TYR A 148 11.76 -3.40 -3.81
C TYR A 148 11.83 -4.78 -3.15
N THR A 149 10.70 -5.35 -2.71
CA THR A 149 10.67 -6.69 -2.09
C THR A 149 11.01 -7.79 -3.10
N LYS A 150 10.40 -7.77 -4.30
CA LYS A 150 10.55 -8.86 -5.28
C LYS A 150 11.95 -8.92 -5.88
N TYR A 151 12.56 -7.76 -6.09
CA TYR A 151 13.82 -7.63 -6.84
C TYR A 151 14.96 -7.06 -6.00
N GLU A 152 14.86 -7.14 -4.67
CA GLU A 152 15.83 -6.60 -3.71
C GLU A 152 17.27 -6.94 -4.10
N SER A 153 17.56 -8.21 -4.37
CA SER A 153 18.90 -8.69 -4.74
C SER A 153 19.44 -8.04 -6.02
N LYS A 154 18.59 -7.82 -7.03
CA LYS A 154 18.97 -7.17 -8.29
C LYS A 154 19.14 -5.66 -8.13
N LEU A 155 18.38 -5.05 -7.23
CA LEU A 155 18.49 -3.63 -6.93
C LEU A 155 19.76 -3.33 -6.13
N LYS A 156 20.11 -4.18 -5.15
CA LYS A 156 21.35 -4.09 -4.37
C LYS A 156 22.60 -4.43 -5.20
N GLY A 157 22.52 -5.42 -6.09
CA GLY A 157 23.63 -5.84 -6.95
C GLY A 157 24.11 -4.77 -7.93
N ASN A 158 23.24 -3.87 -8.38
CA ASN A 158 23.60 -2.75 -9.26
C ASN A 158 24.38 -1.63 -8.55
N GLY A 159 24.52 -1.67 -7.22
CA GLY A 159 25.36 -0.73 -6.45
C GLY A 159 26.83 -1.15 -6.36
N LYS A 160 27.19 -2.33 -6.89
CA LYS A 160 28.59 -2.77 -7.02
C LYS A 160 29.07 -2.51 -8.45
N GLN A 161 29.25 -1.25 -8.82
CA GLN A 161 30.12 -0.91 -9.96
C GLN A 161 31.56 -0.85 -9.46
N GLU A 162 32.29 -1.91 -9.79
CA GLU A 162 33.68 -1.92 -10.27
C GLU A 162 34.59 -0.79 -9.75
N SER A 163 35.21 -1.01 -8.59
CA SER A 163 36.55 -0.51 -8.34
C SER A 163 37.52 -1.45 -9.06
N ASN A 164 37.90 -1.09 -10.29
CA ASN A 164 39.17 -1.52 -10.87
C ASN A 164 40.28 -0.61 -10.35
#